data_AF-A0A7R9CED8-F1
#
_entry.id   AF-A0A7R9CED8-F1
#
_cell.length_a   1.000
_cell.length_b   1.000
_cell.length_c   1.000
_cell.angle_alpha   90.00
_cell.angle_beta   90.00
_cell.angle_gamma   90.00
#
_symmetry.space_group_name_H-M   'P 1'
#
loop_
_entity.id
_entity.type
_entity.pdbx_description
1 polymer ?
#
loop_
_entity_poly.entity_id
_entity_poly.type
_entity_poly.pdbx_seq_one_letter_code
_entity_poly.pdbx_strand_id
1 'polypeptide(L)'
;MHAGGSLEMFMTEDQKKYYNAMKKMGSKKPLKAIPRPRWKPQAIVFEIVTNKKFDMIIMLFIGLNMLTMTMDHYQQSDSFSNVLDYLNMIFIVIFSSECLMKIFALRYHYFKEPWNLFDFVVVILSILGKFP
;
A
#
# COMPACT_ATOMS: atom_id res chain seq x y z
N MET A 1 -30.30 -17.71 15.08
CA MET A 1 -30.43 -17.98 13.63
C MET A 1 -29.08 -18.52 13.14
N HIS A 2 -28.93 -19.85 13.10
CA HIS A 2 -27.68 -20.57 12.83
C HIS A 2 -27.47 -20.75 11.32
N ALA A 3 -26.82 -19.78 10.65
CA ALA A 3 -26.38 -19.95 9.26
C ALA A 3 -24.97 -20.60 9.14
N GLY A 4 -24.34 -20.97 10.27
CA GLY A 4 -22.96 -21.51 10.30
C GLY A 4 -22.84 -23.03 10.13
N GLY A 5 -23.93 -23.79 10.26
CA GLY A 5 -23.85 -25.27 10.35
C GLY A 5 -23.63 -26.01 9.02
N SER A 6 -24.04 -25.45 7.89
CA SER A 6 -23.91 -26.11 6.57
C SER A 6 -22.55 -25.90 5.92
N LEU A 7 -21.97 -24.70 6.04
CA LEU A 7 -20.65 -24.37 5.47
C LEU A 7 -19.51 -25.07 6.23
N GLU A 8 -19.65 -25.19 7.55
CA GLU A 8 -18.70 -25.94 8.38
C GLU A 8 -18.74 -27.46 8.10
N MET A 9 -19.82 -27.99 7.55
CA MET A 9 -19.94 -29.42 7.24
C MET A 9 -19.02 -29.86 6.09
N PHE A 10 -18.69 -28.95 5.17
CA PHE A 10 -17.83 -29.22 4.02
C PHE A 10 -16.34 -28.88 4.24
N MET A 11 -15.98 -28.35 5.41
CA MET A 11 -14.60 -27.96 5.72
C MET A 11 -13.91 -29.01 6.58
N THR A 12 -12.65 -29.33 6.24
CA THR A 12 -11.78 -30.14 7.11
C THR A 12 -11.46 -29.40 8.41
N GLU A 13 -10.99 -30.14 9.43
CA GLU A 13 -10.65 -29.55 10.74
C GLU A 13 -9.60 -28.44 10.63
N ASP A 14 -8.61 -28.61 9.74
CA ASP A 14 -7.61 -27.58 9.46
C ASP A 14 -8.23 -26.33 8.80
N GLN A 15 -9.12 -26.51 7.82
CA GLN A 15 -9.80 -25.37 7.16
C GLN A 15 -10.68 -24.59 8.13
N LYS A 16 -11.39 -25.27 9.05
CA LYS A 16 -12.13 -24.61 10.14
C LYS A 16 -11.23 -23.77 11.02
N LYS A 17 -10.02 -24.26 11.32
CA LYS A 17 -9.03 -23.55 12.13
C LYS A 17 -8.54 -22.29 11.41
N TYR A 18 -8.22 -22.37 10.12
CA TYR A 18 -7.87 -21.21 9.29
C TYR A 18 -9.02 -20.21 9.15
N TYR A 19 -10.24 -20.69 8.90
CA TYR A 19 -11.43 -19.86 8.80
C TYR A 19 -11.72 -19.09 10.09
N ASN A 20 -11.65 -19.77 11.24
CA ASN A 20 -11.81 -19.14 12.55
C ASN A 20 -10.70 -18.13 12.85
N ALA A 21 -9.46 -18.40 12.43
CA ALA A 21 -8.36 -17.44 12.54
C ALA A 21 -8.58 -16.18 11.68
N MET A 22 -9.00 -16.34 10.41
CA MET A 22 -9.35 -15.22 9.52
C MET A 22 -10.52 -14.40 10.05
N LYS A 23 -11.59 -15.05 10.51
CA LYS A 23 -12.75 -14.39 11.11
C LYS A 23 -12.37 -13.57 12.35
N LYS A 24 -11.43 -14.08 13.16
CA LYS A 24 -10.90 -13.37 14.34
C LYS A 24 -9.99 -12.21 13.96
N MET A 25 -9.30 -12.26 12.82
CA MET A 25 -8.54 -11.13 12.27
C MET A 25 -9.47 -10.01 11.79
N GLY A 26 -10.58 -10.33 11.12
CA GLY A 26 -11.58 -9.35 10.68
C GLY A 26 -12.34 -8.66 11.83
N SER A 27 -12.38 -9.29 13.02
CA SER A 27 -13.04 -8.74 14.21
C SER A 27 -12.09 -7.97 15.14
N LYS A 28 -10.80 -7.81 14.79
CA LYS A 28 -9.88 -6.98 15.58
C LYS A 28 -10.32 -5.52 15.51
N LYS A 29 -10.43 -4.88 16.68
CA LYS A 29 -10.72 -3.45 16.81
C LYS A 29 -9.72 -2.64 15.97
N PRO A 30 -10.16 -1.54 15.31
CA PRO A 30 -9.27 -0.68 14.55
C PRO A 30 -8.10 -0.24 15.45
N LEU A 31 -6.89 -0.33 14.92
CA LEU A 31 -5.68 0.04 15.66
C LEU A 31 -5.81 1.47 16.17
N LYS A 32 -5.51 1.68 17.45
CA LYS A 32 -5.57 2.99 18.11
C LYS A 32 -4.64 3.95 17.37
N ALA A 33 -5.13 5.15 17.02
CA ALA A 33 -4.35 6.15 16.28
C ALA A 33 -2.97 6.37 16.93
N ILE A 34 -1.92 6.42 16.12
CA ILE A 34 -0.54 6.54 16.60
C ILE A 34 -0.40 7.81 17.46
N PRO A 35 0.20 7.72 18.67
CA PRO A 35 0.39 8.88 19.52
C PRO A 35 1.27 9.92 18.83
N ARG A 36 0.90 11.20 18.93
CA ARG A 36 1.59 12.31 18.27
C ARG A 36 3.06 12.35 18.72
N PRO A 37 4.03 12.40 17.80
CA PRO A 37 5.44 12.52 18.16
C PRO A 37 5.71 13.86 18.86
N ARG A 38 6.58 13.85 19.88
CA ARG A 38 6.94 15.03 20.71
C ARG A 38 7.82 16.05 19.97
N TRP A 39 8.46 15.65 18.86
CA TRP A 39 9.39 16.47 18.09
C TRP A 39 8.67 17.32 17.05
N LYS A 40 8.90 18.64 17.03
CA LYS A 40 8.18 19.61 16.17
C LYS A 40 8.24 19.28 14.65
N PRO A 41 9.41 18.95 14.06
CA PRO A 41 9.46 18.60 12.63
C PRO A 41 8.69 17.31 12.34
N GLN A 42 8.78 16.34 13.25
CA GLN A 42 8.10 15.05 13.14
C GLN A 42 6.57 15.19 13.26
N ALA A 43 6.09 16.13 14.07
CA ALA A 43 4.68 16.45 14.21
C ALA A 43 4.09 17.05 12.91
N ILE A 44 4.83 17.93 12.23
CA ILE A 44 4.40 18.51 10.95
C ILE A 44 4.30 17.41 9.88
N VAL A 45 5.32 16.57 9.75
CA VAL A 45 5.30 15.45 8.78
C VAL A 45 4.18 14.46 9.13
N PHE A 46 3.94 14.20 10.42
CA PHE A 46 2.83 13.37 10.87
C PHE A 46 1.47 13.97 10.47
N GLU A 47 1.26 15.27 10.63
CA GLU A 47 0.01 15.93 10.21
C GLU A 47 -0.19 15.89 8.69
N ILE A 48 0.87 16.02 7.89
CA ILE A 48 0.81 15.91 6.43
C ILE A 48 0.43 14.49 6.01
N VAL A 49 1.14 13.48 6.54
CA VAL A 49 0.94 12.07 6.21
C VAL A 49 -0.41 11.54 6.69
N THR A 50 -0.91 12.03 7.82
CA THR A 50 -2.23 11.62 8.35
C THR A 50 -3.38 12.39 7.68
N ASN A 51 -3.09 13.33 6.79
CA ASN A 51 -4.12 14.12 6.12
C ASN A 51 -4.82 13.29 5.04
N LYS A 52 -6.16 13.17 5.14
CA LYS A 52 -6.98 12.48 4.13
C LYS A 52 -6.76 12.98 2.70
N LYS A 53 -6.43 14.27 2.52
CA LYS A 53 -6.13 14.83 1.20
C LYS A 53 -4.85 14.25 0.63
N PHE A 54 -3.83 14.07 1.47
CA PHE A 54 -2.58 13.46 1.06
C PHE A 54 -2.80 12.00 0.66
N ASP A 55 -3.49 11.21 1.50
CA ASP A 55 -3.86 9.83 1.16
C ASP A 55 -4.64 9.73 -0.16
N MET A 56 -5.61 10.63 -0.39
CA MET A 56 -6.39 10.64 -1.63
C MET A 56 -5.52 10.92 -2.87
N ILE A 57 -4.54 11.81 -2.76
CA ILE A 57 -3.60 12.13 -3.84
C ILE A 57 -2.73 10.91 -4.17
N ILE A 58 -2.19 10.22 -3.15
CA ILE A 58 -1.39 9.01 -3.35
C ILE A 58 -2.24 7.91 -4.00
N MET A 59 -3.47 7.69 -3.52
CA MET A 59 -4.39 6.71 -4.12
C MET A 59 -4.68 7.00 -5.60
N LEU A 60 -4.80 8.26 -5.99
CA LEU A 60 -4.94 8.66 -7.40
C LEU A 60 -3.69 8.29 -8.21
N PHE A 61 -2.50 8.59 -7.69
CA PHE A 61 -1.24 8.25 -8.35
C PHE A 61 -1.03 6.74 -8.49
N ILE A 62 -1.48 5.91 -7.54
CA ILE A 62 -1.47 4.44 -7.66
C ILE A 62 -2.36 4.01 -8.83
N GLY A 63 -3.56 4.59 -8.95
CA GLY A 63 -4.45 4.33 -10.07
C GLY A 63 -3.84 4.71 -11.41
N LEU A 64 -3.20 5.88 -11.49
CA LEU A 64 -2.52 6.36 -12.70
C LEU A 64 -1.31 5.48 -13.07
N ASN A 65 -0.54 4.99 -12.10
CA ASN A 65 0.57 4.07 -12.33
C ASN A 65 0.06 2.73 -12.91
N MET A 66 -1.02 2.18 -12.35
CA MET A 66 -1.66 1.00 -12.93
C MET A 66 -2.13 1.24 -14.37
N LEU A 67 -2.76 2.39 -14.64
CA LEU A 67 -3.17 2.74 -15.99
C LEU A 67 -1.97 2.81 -16.94
N THR A 68 -0.86 3.40 -16.50
CA THR A 68 0.37 3.49 -17.30
C THR A 68 0.92 2.12 -17.65
N MET A 69 0.94 1.18 -16.70
CA MET A 69 1.32 -0.21 -16.95
C MET A 69 0.36 -0.96 -17.87
N THR A 70 -0.95 -0.70 -17.79
CA THR A 70 -1.93 -1.33 -18.70
C THR A 70 -1.93 -0.72 -20.10
N MET A 71 -1.49 0.54 -20.22
CA MET A 71 -1.35 1.21 -21.50
C MET A 71 -0.05 0.81 -22.20
N ASP A 72 0.89 0.15 -21.53
CA ASP A 72 2.05 -0.44 -22.19
C ASP A 72 1.60 -1.50 -23.22
N HIS A 73 1.91 -1.28 -24.49
CA HIS A 73 1.54 -2.17 -25.59
C HIS A 73 2.76 -2.49 -26.44
N TYR A 74 2.86 -3.75 -26.87
CA TYR A 74 3.94 -4.22 -27.74
C TYR A 74 3.86 -3.50 -29.10
N GLN A 75 4.96 -2.85 -29.52
CA GLN A 75 5.09 -1.97 -30.71
C GLN A 75 4.58 -0.52 -30.56
N GLN A 76 4.84 0.12 -29.43
CA GLN A 76 4.61 1.56 -29.30
C GLN A 76 5.69 2.41 -29.98
N SER A 77 5.29 3.58 -30.47
CA SER A 77 6.23 4.56 -31.03
C SER A 77 7.29 4.95 -29.98
N ASP A 78 8.52 5.21 -30.42
CA ASP A 78 9.64 5.58 -29.53
C ASP A 78 9.32 6.80 -28.65
N SER A 79 8.49 7.72 -29.16
CA SER A 79 8.02 8.88 -28.40
C SER A 79 7.10 8.50 -27.24
N PHE A 80 6.22 7.52 -27.44
CA PHE A 80 5.29 7.05 -26.41
C PHE A 80 6.02 6.24 -25.34
N SER A 81 6.96 5.39 -25.73
CA SER A 81 7.82 4.63 -24.79
C SER A 81 8.61 5.57 -23.87
N ASN A 82 9.21 6.64 -24.42
CA ASN A 82 9.93 7.64 -23.63
C ASN A 82 9.02 8.37 -22.62
N VAL A 83 7.78 8.69 -23.00
CA VAL A 83 6.81 9.33 -22.08
C VAL A 83 6.42 8.37 -20.95
N LEU A 84 6.17 7.09 -21.26
CA LEU A 84 5.87 6.07 -20.26
C LEU A 84 7.03 5.87 -19.29
N ASP A 85 8.27 5.87 -19.77
CA ASP A 85 9.44 5.72 -18.89
C ASP A 85 9.65 6.94 -17.97
N TYR A 86 9.35 8.14 -18.47
CA TYR A 86 9.36 9.36 -17.66
C TYR A 86 8.26 9.35 -16.60
N LEU A 87 7.04 8.89 -16.95
CA LEU A 87 5.94 8.72 -15.99
C LEU A 87 6.27 7.69 -14.92
N ASN A 88 6.81 6.52 -15.30
CA ASN A 88 7.30 5.51 -14.36
C ASN A 88 8.34 6.08 -13.39
N MET A 89 9.29 6.89 -13.88
CA MET A 89 10.26 7.56 -13.03
C MET A 89 9.60 8.52 -12.03
N ILE A 90 8.62 9.32 -12.48
CA ILE A 90 7.86 10.22 -11.60
C ILE A 90 7.11 9.43 -10.51
N PHE A 91 6.43 8.33 -10.87
CA PHE A 91 5.74 7.50 -9.90
C PHE A 91 6.68 6.93 -8.83
N ILE A 92 7.85 6.42 -9.24
CA ILE A 92 8.87 5.92 -8.31
C ILE A 92 9.31 7.02 -7.32
N VAL A 93 9.55 8.24 -7.81
CA VAL A 93 9.97 9.36 -6.96
C VAL A 93 8.86 9.75 -5.98
N ILE A 94 7.59 9.81 -6.44
CA ILE A 94 6.43 10.13 -5.60
C ILE A 94 6.27 9.09 -4.48
N PHE A 95 6.19 7.80 -4.83
CA PHE A 95 6.01 6.73 -3.83
C PHE A 95 7.22 6.58 -2.91
N SER A 96 8.45 6.76 -3.42
CA SER A 96 9.65 6.79 -2.58
C SER A 96 9.60 7.94 -1.58
N SER A 97 9.17 9.14 -2.00
CA SER A 97 9.01 10.29 -1.11
C SER A 97 7.92 10.06 -0.04
N GLU A 98 6.80 9.43 -0.41
CA GLU A 98 5.73 9.05 0.50
C GLU A 98 6.23 8.05 1.55
N CYS A 99 6.90 6.99 1.10
CA CYS A 99 7.51 5.98 1.96
C CYS A 99 8.49 6.62 2.96
N LEU A 100 9.39 7.50 2.49
CA LEU A 100 10.33 8.22 3.35
C LEU A 100 9.61 9.11 4.37
N MET A 101 8.58 9.86 3.94
CA MET A 101 7.77 10.69 4.84
C MET A 101 7.03 9.85 5.90
N LYS A 102 6.44 8.71 5.51
CA LYS A 102 5.76 7.78 6.41
C LYS A 102 6.73 7.10 7.38
N ILE A 103 7.93 6.69 6.94
CA ILE A 103 8.98 6.15 7.81
C ILE A 103 9.42 7.19 8.84
N PHE A 104 9.61 8.44 8.41
CA PHE A 104 10.02 9.53 9.30
C PHE A 104 8.93 9.87 10.34
N ALA A 105 7.65 9.84 9.93
CA ALA A 105 6.51 10.08 10.81
C ALA A 105 6.25 8.93 11.80
N LEU A 106 6.23 7.68 11.33
CA LEU A 106 5.73 6.52 12.09
C LEU A 106 6.82 5.62 12.69
N ARG A 107 8.08 5.69 12.23
CA ARG A 107 9.20 4.80 12.61
C ARG A 107 8.76 3.32 12.65
N TYR A 108 8.70 2.70 13.82
CA TYR A 108 8.34 1.29 14.01
C TYR A 108 6.88 0.95 13.65
N HIS A 109 5.98 1.92 13.66
CA HIS A 109 4.59 1.69 13.27
C HIS A 109 4.42 1.54 11.75
N TYR A 110 5.38 2.01 10.96
CA TYR A 110 5.39 1.83 9.51
C TYR A 110 5.34 0.35 9.11
N PHE A 111 6.25 -0.46 9.68
CA PHE A 111 6.36 -1.89 9.40
C PHE A 111 5.22 -2.75 9.97
N LYS A 112 4.37 -2.19 10.84
CA LYS A 112 3.21 -2.91 11.38
C LYS A 112 1.98 -2.81 10.48
N GLU A 113 1.92 -1.81 9.61
CA GLU A 113 0.80 -1.61 8.69
C GLU A 113 1.10 -2.34 7.37
N PRO A 114 0.41 -3.46 7.06
CA PRO A 114 0.68 -4.24 5.86
C PRO A 114 0.47 -3.46 4.57
N TRP A 115 -0.43 -2.47 4.56
CA TRP A 115 -0.63 -1.60 3.40
C TRP A 115 0.60 -0.77 3.04
N ASN A 116 1.32 -0.24 4.03
CA ASN A 116 2.55 0.51 3.80
C ASN A 116 3.70 -0.42 3.37
N LEU A 117 3.69 -1.68 3.82
CA LEU A 117 4.65 -2.68 3.38
C LEU A 117 4.42 -3.08 1.91
N PHE A 118 3.16 -3.22 1.51
CA PHE A 118 2.80 -3.48 0.11
C PHE A 118 3.30 -2.37 -0.82
N ASP A 119 3.05 -1.10 -0.47
CA ASP A 119 3.53 0.04 -1.23
C ASP A 119 5.07 0.05 -1.37
N PHE A 120 5.78 -0.20 -0.27
CA PHE A 120 7.25 -0.30 -0.30
C PHE A 120 7.78 -1.40 -1.23
N VAL A 121 7.12 -2.57 -1.25
CA VAL A 121 7.49 -3.66 -2.15
C VAL A 121 7.25 -3.27 -3.61
N VAL A 122 6.14 -2.60 -3.91
CA VAL A 122 5.84 -2.10 -5.26
C VAL A 122 6.92 -1.15 -5.73
N VAL A 123 7.37 -0.20 -4.90
CA VAL A 123 8.46 0.72 -5.23
C VAL A 123 9.77 -0.03 -5.53
N ILE A 124 10.14 -1.00 -4.69
CA ILE A 124 11.35 -1.81 -4.92
C ILE A 124 11.26 -2.58 -6.23
N LEU A 125 10.13 -3.22 -6.51
CA LEU A 125 9.93 -3.95 -7.76
C LEU A 125 10.00 -3.03 -8.98
N SER A 126 9.47 -1.82 -8.90
CA SER A 126 9.59 -0.81 -9.97
C SER A 126 11.03 -0.36 -10.20
N ILE A 127 11.84 -0.22 -9.14
CA ILE A 127 13.26 0.13 -9.25
C ILE A 127 14.06 -1.03 -9.85
N LEU A 128 13.84 -2.26 -9.37
CA LEU A 128 14.49 -3.46 -9.87
C LEU A 128 14.12 -3.77 -11.32
N GLY A 129 12.88 -3.48 -11.74
CA GLY A 129 12.47 -3.61 -13.14
C GLY A 129 13.17 -2.60 -14.06
N LYS A 130 13.62 -1.45 -13.54
CA LYS A 130 14.30 -0.40 -14.30
C LYS A 130 15.83 -0.59 -14.37
N PHE A 131 16.43 -1.23 -13.37
CA PHE A 131 17.85 -1.58 -13.37
C PHE A 131 18.01 -3.08 -13.64
N PRO A 132 18.29 -3.49 -14.90
CA PRO A 132 18.55 -4.89 -15.24
C PRO A 132 19.84 -5.43 -14.61
#